data_AF-A0A439DNH0-F1
#
_entry.id   AF-A0A439DNH0-F1
#
_cell.length_a   1.000
_cell.length_b   1.000
_cell.length_c   1.000
_cell.angle_alpha   90.00
_cell.angle_beta   90.00
_cell.angle_gamma   90.00
#
_symmetry.space_group_name_H-M   'P 1'
#
loop_
_entity.id
_entity.type
_entity.pdbx_description
1 polymer ?
#
loop_
_entity_poly.entity_id
_entity_poly.type
_entity_poly.pdbx_seq_one_letter_code
_entity_poly.pdbx_strand_id
1 'polypeptide(L)' 'MPLRERHSINEIRTAIRELSRRATLARKEGRVADAEEIEQRIQSYREELAAHP' A
#
# COMPACT_ATOMS: atom_id res chain seq x y z
N MET A 1 -15.33 -18.21 16.14
CA MET A 1 -14.53 -17.65 15.03
C MET A 1 -15.29 -16.47 14.40
N PRO A 2 -15.03 -15.24 14.87
CA PRO A 2 -15.14 -14.06 14.00
C PRO A 2 -13.95 -13.10 14.26
N LEU A 3 -13.33 -12.45 13.29
CA LEU A 3 -13.79 -11.21 12.66
C LEU A 3 -12.92 -10.97 11.42
N ARG A 4 -13.48 -11.21 10.23
CA ARG A 4 -12.98 -10.67 8.97
C ARG A 4 -13.60 -9.29 8.80
N GLU A 5 -13.17 -8.29 9.57
CA GLU A 5 -13.72 -6.95 9.44
C GLU A 5 -12.68 -5.93 9.90
N ARG A 6 -12.24 -5.11 8.93
CA ARG A 6 -11.20 -4.08 8.99
C ARG A 6 -9.80 -4.65 8.89
N HIS A 7 -9.14 -4.41 7.74
CA HIS A 7 -7.68 -4.46 7.68
C HIS A 7 -7.16 -3.69 8.88
N SER A 8 -6.52 -4.40 9.82
CA SER A 8 -5.97 -3.72 10.98
C SER A 8 -4.98 -2.68 10.50
N ILE A 9 -4.83 -1.54 11.19
CA ILE A 9 -3.84 -0.51 10.85
C ILE A 9 -2.45 -1.13 10.61
N ASN A 10 -2.13 -2.20 11.35
CA ASN A 10 -0.91 -2.97 11.17
C ASN A 10 -0.83 -3.75 9.83
N GLU A 11 -1.94 -4.28 9.34
CA GLU A 11 -2.03 -4.89 8.01
C GLU A 11 -1.92 -3.84 6.91
N ILE A 12 -2.55 -2.67 7.06
CA ILE A 12 -2.44 -1.57 6.10
C ILE A 12 -0.97 -1.10 6.00
N ARG A 13 -0.29 -0.94 7.14
CA ARG A 13 1.15 -0.63 7.18
C ARG A 13 2.00 -1.71 6.50
N THR A 14 1.65 -2.97 6.70
CA THR A 14 2.35 -4.12 6.08
C THR A 14 2.14 -4.11 4.56
N ALA A 15 0.90 -3.89 4.10
CA ALA A 15 0.55 -3.77 2.70
C ALA A 15 1.28 -2.60 2.03
N ILE A 16 1.31 -1.42 2.66
CA ILE A 16 2.07 -0.25 2.17
C ILE A 16 3.55 -0.60 1.98
N ARG A 17 4.16 -1.30 2.95
CA ARG A 17 5.59 -1.68 2.87
C ARG A 17 5.86 -2.64 1.71
N GLU A 18 4.98 -3.62 1.51
CA GLU A 18 5.12 -4.60 0.44
C GLU A 18 4.90 -3.97 -0.94
N LEU A 19 3.87 -3.13 -1.08
CA LEU A 19 3.60 -2.34 -2.28
C LEU A 19 4.76 -1.41 -2.59
N SER A 20 5.34 -0.72 -1.60
CA SER A 20 6.48 0.17 -1.80
C SER A 20 7.70 -0.57 -2.35
N ARG A 21 7.94 -1.80 -1.88
CA ARG A 21 8.99 -2.67 -2.41
C ARG A 21 8.72 -3.05 -3.87
N ARG A 22 7.47 -3.37 -4.23
CA ARG A 22 7.08 -3.67 -5.61
C ARG A 22 7.21 -2.45 -6.53
N ALA A 23 6.79 -1.26 -6.09
CA ALA A 23 6.96 -0.03 -6.85
C ALA A 23 8.45 0.27 -7.11
N THR A 24 9.29 0.13 -6.10
CA THR A 24 10.75 0.31 -6.23
C THR A 24 11.34 -0.67 -7.24
N LEU A 25 10.89 -1.92 -7.23
CA LEU A 25 11.34 -2.94 -8.18
C LEU A 25 10.85 -2.64 -9.60
N ALA A 26 9.58 -2.27 -9.76
CA ALA A 26 9.01 -1.87 -11.05
C ALA A 26 9.76 -0.65 -11.64
N ARG A 27 10.11 0.36 -10.83
CA ARG A 27 10.96 1.47 -11.28
C ARG A 27 12.34 1.01 -11.74
N LYS A 28 12.97 0.06 -11.03
CA LYS A 28 14.27 -0.51 -11.42
C LYS A 28 14.21 -1.29 -12.73
N GLU A 29 13.08 -1.94 -13.01
CA GLU A 29 12.84 -2.68 -14.26
C GLU A 29 12.38 -1.77 -15.42
N GLY A 30 12.26 -0.45 -15.20
CA GLY A 30 11.77 0.50 -16.20
C GLY A 30 10.24 0.50 -16.36
N ARG A 31 9.52 -0.27 -15.54
CA ARG A 31 8.05 -0.31 -15.49
C ARG A 31 7.51 0.83 -14.64
N VAL A 32 7.73 2.06 -15.10
CA VAL A 32 7.35 3.28 -14.37
C VAL A 32 5.83 3.38 -14.18
N ALA A 33 5.05 3.01 -15.19
CA ALA A 33 3.58 3.01 -15.09
C ALA A 33 3.05 2.10 -13.97
N ASP A 34 3.60 0.88 -13.86
CA ASP A 34 3.27 -0.04 -12.76
C ASP A 34 3.64 0.58 -11.39
N ALA A 35 4.81 1.23 -11.32
CA ALA A 35 5.24 1.88 -10.09
C ALA A 35 4.32 3.04 -9.68
N GLU A 36 3.90 3.86 -10.64
CA GLU A 36 2.99 4.98 -10.39
C GLU A 36 1.61 4.49 -9.91
N GLU A 37 1.05 3.44 -10.52
CA GLU A 37 -0.21 2.85 -10.06
C GLU A 37 -0.08 2.31 -8.62
N ILE A 38 1.02 1.62 -8.32
CA ILE A 38 1.27 1.11 -6.98
C ILE A 38 1.44 2.25 -5.97
N GLU A 39 2.12 3.33 -6.33
CA GLU A 39 2.30 4.50 -5.47
C GLU A 39 0.98 5.23 -5.22
N GLN A 40 0.10 5.34 -6.22
CA GLN A 40 -1.24 5.89 -6.03
C GLN A 40 -2.05 5.06 -5.03
N ARG A 41 -1.99 3.73 -5.12
CA ARG A 41 -2.67 2.84 -4.14
C ARG A 41 -2.10 3.00 -2.73
N ILE A 42 -0.78 3.12 -2.61
CA ILE A 42 -0.12 3.40 -1.31
C ILE A 42 -0.63 4.72 -0.74
N GLN A 43 -0.78 5.75 -1.56
CA GLN A 43 -1.26 7.06 -1.12
C GLN A 43 -2.69 6.94 -0.54
N SER A 44 -3.61 6.25 -1.20
CA SER A 44 -4.96 6.01 -0.67
C SER A 44 -4.93 5.29 0.68
N TYR A 45 -4.09 4.26 0.84
CA TYR A 45 -3.93 3.58 2.13
C TYR A 45 -3.37 4.49 3.23
N ARG A 46 -2.50 5.45 2.89
CA ARG A 46 -1.98 6.44 3.84
C ARG A 46 -3.04 7.44 4.26
N GLU A 47 -3.90 7.85 3.33
CA GLU A 47 -5.04 8.73 3.60
C GLU A 47 -6.05 8.05 4.53
N GLU A 48 -6.36 6.77 4.30
CA GLU A 48 -7.19 5.96 5.21
C GLU A 48 -6.56 5.86 6.61
N LEU A 49 -5.23 5.74 6.69
CA LEU A 49 -4.50 5.70 7.96
C LEU A 49 -4.48 7.05 8.68
N ALA A 50 -4.45 8.16 7.93
CA ALA A 50 -4.50 9.51 8.48
C ALA A 50 -5.92 9.89 8.94
N ALA A 51 -6.95 9.33 8.30
CA ALA A 51 -8.35 9.49 8.69
C ALA A 51 -8.71 8.71 9.96
N HIS A 52 -7.85 7.78 10.40
CA HIS A 52 -8.00 7.04 11.66
C HIS A 52 -7.06 7.65 12.74
N PRO A 53 -7.54 8.56 13.60
CA PRO A 53 -6.76 9.15 14.69
C PRO A 53 -6.41 8.17 15.82
#